data_AF-A0A367VZ49-F1
#
_entry.id   AF-A0A367VZ49-F1
#
_cell.length_a   1.000
_cell.length_b   1.000
_cell.length_c   1.000
_cell.angle_alpha   90.00
_cell.angle_beta   90.00
_cell.angle_gamma   90.00
#
_symmetry.space_group_name_H-M   'P 1'
#
loop_
_entity.id
_entity.type
_entity.pdbx_description
1 polymer ?
#
loop_
_entity_poly.entity_id
_entity_poly.type
_entity_poly.pdbx_seq_one_letter_code
_entity_poly.pdbx_strand_id
1 'polypeptide(L)'
;MQFSPLLIASIALGGAIGAVARHSVSVMMGSMLGNGFPWGTLTVNIVGSFLMGALIELSALKLSMGPELRALLVTGFLGAFTTFSTFSLDVATLYERGNLGLSALYVIVSVVVGISALFGAMALVRGILQ
;
A
#
# COMPACT_ATOMS: atom_id res chain seq x y z
N MET A 1 5.52 25.30 -7.78
CA MET A 1 5.89 24.20 -6.85
C MET A 1 7.40 24.23 -6.70
N GLN A 2 7.90 24.81 -5.62
CA GLN A 2 9.34 24.85 -5.36
C GLN A 2 9.69 23.58 -4.58
N PHE A 3 10.43 22.67 -5.20
CA PHE A 3 10.94 21.47 -4.54
C PHE A 3 11.95 21.91 -3.46
N SER A 4 11.50 22.04 -2.22
CA SER A 4 12.41 22.32 -1.11
C SER A 4 13.28 21.08 -0.86
N PRO A 5 14.57 21.25 -0.50
CA PRO A 5 15.43 20.11 -0.17
C PRO A 5 14.83 19.21 0.94
N LEU A 6 14.12 19.82 1.89
CA LEU A 6 13.46 19.12 2.98
C LEU A 6 12.30 18.23 2.49
N LEU A 7 11.51 18.71 1.52
CA LEU A 7 10.43 17.93 0.92
C LEU A 7 10.99 16.69 0.20
N ILE A 8 12.06 16.86 -0.59
CA ILE A 8 12.72 15.74 -1.27
C ILE A 8 13.29 14.74 -0.26
N ALA A 9 13.96 15.22 0.79
CA ALA A 9 14.49 14.36 1.85
C ALA A 9 13.37 13.58 2.56
N SER A 10 12.22 14.21 2.77
CA SER A 10 11.04 13.57 3.37
C SER A 10 10.51 12.43 2.50
N ILE A 11 10.36 12.65 1.18
CA ILE A 11 9.96 11.62 0.22
C ILE A 11 10.99 10.49 0.18
N ALA A 12 12.27 10.82 0.10
CA ALA A 12 13.34 9.83 0.00
C ALA A 12 13.41 8.95 1.26
N LEU A 13 13.32 9.54 2.45
CA LEU A 13 13.33 8.81 3.71
C LEU A 13 12.09 7.90 3.82
N GLY A 14 10.90 8.44 3.57
CA GLY A 14 9.67 7.65 3.56
C GLY A 14 9.76 6.50 2.56
N GLY A 15 10.23 6.78 1.34
CA GLY A 15 10.36 5.81 0.26
C GLY A 15 11.34 4.67 0.59
N ALA A 16 12.49 4.99 1.18
CA ALA A 16 13.46 3.99 1.62
C ALA A 16 12.84 3.06 2.67
N ILE A 17 12.19 3.62 3.68
CA ILE A 17 11.53 2.85 4.75
C ILE A 17 10.39 1.99 4.16
N GLY A 18 9.56 2.57 3.28
CA GLY A 18 8.43 1.88 2.65
C GLY A 18 8.87 0.71 1.78
N ALA A 19 9.92 0.90 0.97
CA ALA A 19 10.47 -0.15 0.12
C ALA A 19 11.08 -1.32 0.94
N VAL A 20 11.81 -1.00 2.01
CA VAL A 20 12.36 -2.03 2.92
C VAL A 20 11.23 -2.78 3.61
N ALA A 21 10.24 -2.07 4.17
CA ALA A 21 9.09 -2.69 4.81
C ALA A 21 8.32 -3.61 3.85
N ARG A 22 8.07 -3.17 2.61
CA ARG A 22 7.45 -3.99 1.57
C ARG A 22 8.24 -5.26 1.31
N HIS A 23 9.56 -5.14 1.14
CA HIS A 23 10.42 -6.29 0.92
C HIS A 23 10.37 -7.28 2.09
N SER A 24 10.45 -6.80 3.32
CA SER A 24 10.36 -7.64 4.52
C SER A 24 9.03 -8.37 4.62
N VAL A 25 7.89 -7.70 4.35
CA VAL A 25 6.58 -8.36 4.33
C VAL A 25 6.53 -9.41 3.22
N SER A 26 7.02 -9.11 2.01
CA SER A 26 7.03 -10.09 0.92
C SER A 26 7.84 -11.35 1.26
N VAL A 27 9.01 -11.20 1.87
CA VAL A 27 9.84 -12.33 2.32
C VAL A 27 9.13 -13.14 3.41
N MET A 28 8.55 -12.46 4.41
CA MET A 28 7.82 -13.09 5.50
C MET A 28 6.59 -13.87 4.99
N MET A 29 5.79 -13.27 4.10
CA MET A 29 4.62 -13.95 3.56
C MET A 29 5.00 -15.16 2.70
N GLY A 30 6.10 -15.06 1.94
CA GLY A 30 6.64 -16.18 1.18
C GLY A 30 7.11 -17.34 2.07
N SER A 31 7.71 -17.07 3.23
CA SER A 31 8.12 -18.12 4.17
C SER A 31 6.95 -18.76 4.92
N MET A 32 5.89 -17.99 5.21
CA MET A 32 4.72 -18.48 5.95
C MET A 32 3.71 -19.25 5.09
N LEU A 33 3.42 -18.74 3.87
CA LEU A 33 2.33 -19.25 3.02
C LEU A 33 2.82 -19.84 1.69
N GLY A 34 4.14 -19.82 1.43
CA GLY A 34 4.74 -20.30 0.21
C GLY A 34 4.60 -19.34 -0.98
N ASN A 35 5.15 -19.75 -2.13
CA ASN A 35 5.27 -18.93 -3.34
C ASN A 35 4.27 -19.33 -4.45
N GLY A 36 3.24 -20.11 -4.11
CA GLY A 36 2.20 -20.52 -5.06
C GLY A 36 1.20 -19.41 -5.40
N PHE A 37 1.10 -18.39 -4.53
CA PHE A 37 0.21 -17.24 -4.70
C PHE A 37 0.89 -15.97 -4.15
N PRO A 38 0.57 -14.76 -4.68
CA PRO A 38 1.31 -13.53 -4.37
C PRO A 38 0.90 -12.88 -3.05
N TRP A 39 1.02 -13.62 -1.95
CA TRP A 39 0.59 -13.20 -0.61
C TRP A 39 1.28 -11.92 -0.12
N GLY A 40 2.57 -11.74 -0.44
CA GLY A 40 3.34 -10.55 -0.08
C GLY A 40 2.73 -9.28 -0.68
N THR A 41 2.64 -9.24 -2.01
CA THR A 41 2.06 -8.11 -2.76
C THR A 41 0.61 -7.84 -2.37
N LEU A 42 -0.20 -8.90 -2.17
CA LEU A 42 -1.57 -8.74 -1.71
C LEU A 42 -1.64 -8.01 -0.36
N THR A 43 -0.83 -8.48 0.59
CA THR A 43 -0.83 -7.98 1.97
C THR A 43 -0.41 -6.52 2.02
N VAL A 44 0.71 -6.16 1.37
CA VAL A 44 1.22 -4.78 1.41
C VAL A 44 0.25 -3.80 0.75
N ASN A 45 -0.43 -4.21 -0.34
CA ASN A 45 -1.40 -3.36 -1.01
C ASN A 45 -2.69 -3.16 -0.19
N ILE A 46 -3.23 -4.22 0.43
CA ILE A 46 -4.42 -4.10 1.28
C ILE A 46 -4.12 -3.28 2.54
N VAL A 47 -3.05 -3.63 3.26
CA VAL A 47 -2.64 -2.90 4.47
C VAL A 47 -2.31 -1.43 4.13
N GLY A 48 -1.59 -1.20 3.04
CA GLY A 48 -1.26 0.15 2.59
C GLY A 48 -2.49 0.97 2.20
N SER A 49 -3.50 0.35 1.57
CA SER A 49 -4.77 1.00 1.24
C SER A 49 -5.56 1.39 2.49
N PHE A 50 -5.61 0.50 3.49
CA PHE A 50 -6.21 0.78 4.79
C PHE A 50 -5.51 1.95 5.49
N LEU A 51 -4.18 1.90 5.59
CA LEU A 51 -3.38 2.96 6.22
C LEU A 51 -3.53 4.30 5.48
N MET A 52 -3.62 4.28 4.14
CA MET A 52 -3.89 5.46 3.33
C MET A 52 -5.24 6.08 3.68
N GLY A 53 -6.30 5.28 3.74
CA GLY A 53 -7.64 5.73 4.10
C GLY A 53 -7.69 6.35 5.50
N ALA A 54 -7.09 5.67 6.49
CA ALA A 54 -7.02 6.17 7.86
C ALA A 54 -6.25 7.49 7.95
N LEU A 55 -5.09 7.56 7.28
CA LEU A 55 -4.20 8.71 7.34
C LEU A 55 -4.82 9.95 6.69
N ILE A 56 -5.44 9.81 5.52
CA ILE A 56 -6.09 10.93 4.82
C ILE A 56 -7.31 11.42 5.60
N GLU A 57 -8.13 10.52 6.15
CA GLU A 57 -9.30 10.92 6.93
C GLU A 57 -8.90 11.59 8.24
N LEU A 58 -7.92 11.02 8.96
CA LEU A 58 -7.40 11.63 10.19
C LEU A 58 -6.79 13.00 9.91
N SER A 59 -6.14 13.16 8.75
CA SER A 59 -5.63 14.46 8.30
C SER A 59 -6.74 15.49 8.12
N ALA A 60 -7.86 15.07 7.52
CA ALA A 60 -8.97 15.96 7.24
C ALA A 60 -9.69 16.40 8.52
N LEU A 61 -9.80 15.49 9.50
CA LEU A 61 -10.59 15.75 10.71
C LEU A 61 -9.81 16.40 11.85
N LYS A 62 -8.57 15.95 12.13
CA LYS A 62 -7.84 16.37 13.34
C LYS A 62 -6.36 16.68 13.15
N LEU A 63 -5.71 16.10 12.14
CA LEU A 63 -4.28 16.30 11.90
C LEU A 63 -4.02 17.21 10.70
N SER A 64 -3.74 18.50 10.95
CA SER A 64 -3.18 19.36 9.90
C SER A 64 -1.76 18.91 9.55
N MET A 65 -1.61 17.98 8.62
CA MET A 65 -0.31 17.52 8.14
C MET A 65 0.33 18.58 7.24
N GLY A 66 1.50 19.08 7.67
CA GLY A 66 2.34 19.92 6.84
C GLY A 66 2.82 19.20 5.57
N PRO A 67 3.31 19.95 4.56
CA PRO A 67 3.73 19.40 3.27
C PRO A 67 4.76 18.27 3.39
N GLU A 68 5.74 18.42 4.27
CA GLU A 68 6.85 17.48 4.48
C GLU A 68 6.36 16.16 5.09
N LEU A 69 5.51 16.22 6.11
CA LEU A 69 4.97 15.02 6.75
C LEU A 69 4.03 14.26 5.82
N ARG A 70 3.20 14.97 5.04
CA ARG A 70 2.38 14.36 3.99
C ARG A 70 3.28 13.71 2.93
N ALA A 71 4.34 14.37 2.49
CA ALA A 71 5.26 13.82 1.51
C ALA A 71 6.01 12.59 2.03
N LEU A 72 6.41 12.58 3.30
CA LEU A 72 7.04 11.44 3.96
C LEU A 72 6.11 10.23 4.04
N LEU A 73 4.89 10.41 4.55
CA LEU A 73 3.98 9.30 4.85
C LEU A 73 3.21 8.82 3.62
N VAL A 74 2.64 9.75 2.84
CA VAL A 74 1.76 9.42 1.71
C VAL A 74 2.59 9.10 0.47
N THR A 75 3.39 10.06 0.02
CA THR A 75 4.15 9.92 -1.23
C THR A 75 5.35 8.99 -1.08
N GLY A 76 6.11 9.13 0.02
CA GLY A 76 7.28 8.32 0.31
C GLY A 76 6.89 6.92 0.79
N PHE A 77 6.48 6.81 2.06
CA PHE A 77 6.28 5.52 2.72
C PHE A 77 5.17 4.69 2.09
N LEU A 78 3.92 5.17 2.07
CA LEU A 78 2.81 4.38 1.51
C LEU A 78 2.96 4.18 0.00
N GLY A 79 3.51 5.17 -0.72
CA GLY A 79 3.81 5.07 -2.13
C GLY A 79 4.83 3.98 -2.47
N ALA A 80 5.87 3.79 -1.64
CA ALA A 80 6.87 2.74 -1.84
C ALA A 80 6.51 1.39 -1.16
N PHE A 81 5.68 1.43 -0.12
CA PHE A 81 5.19 0.26 0.59
C PHE A 81 4.16 -0.52 -0.24
N THR A 82 3.32 0.18 -0.99
CA THR A 82 2.40 -0.42 -1.97
C THR A 82 3.07 -0.52 -3.34
N THR A 83 2.54 -1.37 -4.22
CA THR A 83 3.11 -1.54 -5.57
C THR A 83 2.07 -2.05 -6.56
N PHE A 84 1.89 -1.31 -7.65
CA PHE A 84 1.09 -1.76 -8.79
C PHE A 84 1.94 -2.55 -9.80
N SER A 85 3.21 -2.19 -9.99
CA SER A 85 4.09 -2.86 -10.97
C SER A 85 4.37 -4.31 -10.59
N THR A 86 4.60 -4.60 -9.30
CA THR A 86 4.77 -5.98 -8.82
C THR A 86 3.46 -6.76 -8.91
N PHE A 87 2.32 -6.14 -8.59
CA PHE A 87 1.00 -6.74 -8.78
C PHE A 87 0.76 -7.16 -10.24
N SER A 88 1.08 -6.29 -11.21
CA SER A 88 0.95 -6.62 -12.63
C SER A 88 1.85 -7.78 -13.05
N LEU A 89 3.09 -7.83 -12.52
CA LEU A 89 4.01 -8.94 -12.77
C LEU A 89 3.49 -10.25 -12.17
N ASP A 90 2.91 -10.21 -10.97
CA ASP A 90 2.32 -11.37 -10.30
C ASP A 90 1.12 -11.92 -11.10
N VAL A 91 0.27 -11.04 -11.64
CA VAL A 91 -0.84 -11.41 -12.54
C VAL A 91 -0.32 -12.10 -13.80
N ALA A 92 0.67 -11.51 -14.46
CA ALA A 92 1.31 -12.08 -15.66
C ALA A 92 1.96 -13.44 -15.36
N THR A 93 2.65 -13.57 -14.22
CA THR A 93 3.29 -14.81 -13.80
C THR A 93 2.28 -15.93 -13.57
N LEU A 94 1.14 -15.65 -12.93
CA LEU A 94 0.07 -16.63 -12.75
C LEU A 94 -0.56 -17.03 -14.09
N TYR A 95 -0.73 -16.07 -15.00
CA TYR A 95 -1.25 -16.30 -16.34
C TYR A 95 -0.32 -17.20 -17.17
N GLU A 96 0.98 -16.91 -17.20
CA GLU A 96 1.99 -17.67 -17.94
C GLU A 96 2.15 -19.10 -17.41
N ARG A 97 1.88 -19.33 -16.12
CA ARG A 97 1.82 -20.67 -15.50
C ARG A 97 0.54 -21.45 -15.87
N GLY A 98 -0.36 -20.89 -16.67
CA GLY A 98 -1.65 -21.48 -17.03
C GLY A 98 -2.72 -21.40 -15.94
N ASN A 99 -2.45 -20.72 -14.82
CA ASN A 99 -3.35 -20.61 -13.68
C ASN A 99 -4.33 -19.43 -13.84
N LEU A 100 -5.16 -19.47 -14.88
CA LEU A 100 -6.10 -18.39 -15.22
C LEU A 100 -7.06 -18.05 -14.06
N GLY A 101 -7.59 -19.07 -13.38
CA GLY A 101 -8.49 -18.89 -12.24
C GLY A 101 -7.83 -18.14 -11.07
N LEU A 102 -6.59 -18.49 -10.72
CA LEU A 102 -5.84 -17.80 -9.66
C LEU A 102 -5.46 -16.37 -10.08
N SER A 103 -5.08 -16.17 -11.34
CA SER A 103 -4.78 -14.83 -11.87
C SER A 103 -5.99 -13.91 -11.76
N ALA A 104 -7.17 -14.36 -12.23
CA ALA A 104 -8.42 -13.59 -12.12
C ALA A 104 -8.83 -13.34 -10.66
N LEU A 105 -8.75 -14.37 -9.80
CA LEU A 105 -9.03 -14.23 -8.37
C LEU A 105 -8.10 -13.19 -7.72
N TYR A 106 -6.81 -13.24 -8.04
CA TYR A 106 -5.82 -12.32 -7.49
C TYR A 106 -6.11 -10.86 -7.87
N VAL A 107 -6.51 -10.60 -9.12
CA VAL A 107 -6.94 -9.26 -9.57
C VAL A 107 -8.17 -8.79 -8.78
N ILE A 108 -9.23 -9.62 -8.73
CA ILE A 108 -10.49 -9.26 -8.08
C ILE A 108 -10.27 -8.99 -6.60
N VAL A 109 -9.59 -9.88 -5.89
CA VAL A 109 -9.34 -9.73 -4.45
C VAL A 109 -8.48 -8.49 -4.18
N SER A 110 -7.40 -8.27 -4.93
CA SER A 110 -6.53 -7.11 -4.74
C SER A 110 -7.28 -5.79 -4.89
N VAL A 111 -8.13 -5.68 -5.92
CA VAL A 111 -8.90 -4.45 -6.20
C VAL A 111 -10.04 -4.27 -5.21
N VAL A 112 -10.91 -5.28 -5.05
CA VAL A 112 -12.12 -5.16 -4.22
C VAL A 112 -11.75 -4.98 -2.76
N VAL A 113 -10.83 -5.80 -2.25
CA VAL A 113 -10.42 -5.71 -0.83
C VAL A 113 -9.59 -4.47 -0.58
N GLY A 114 -8.70 -4.08 -1.50
CA GLY A 114 -7.91 -2.84 -1.38
C GLY A 114 -8.79 -1.59 -1.29
N ILE A 115 -9.75 -1.44 -2.21
CA ILE A 115 -10.71 -0.32 -2.20
C ILE A 115 -11.58 -0.36 -0.94
N SER A 116 -12.10 -1.53 -0.59
CA SER A 116 -12.93 -1.70 0.62
C SER A 116 -12.16 -1.37 1.89
N ALA A 117 -10.88 -1.73 1.97
CA ALA A 117 -10.02 -1.44 3.11
C ALA A 117 -9.79 0.07 3.26
N LEU A 118 -9.57 0.80 2.17
CA LEU A 118 -9.44 2.25 2.18
C LEU A 118 -10.72 2.93 2.69
N PHE A 119 -11.88 2.61 2.10
CA PHE A 119 -13.16 3.20 2.52
C PHE A 119 -13.54 2.80 3.94
N GLY A 120 -13.30 1.54 4.31
CA GLY A 120 -13.52 1.05 5.66
C GLY A 120 -12.69 1.82 6.70
N ALA A 121 -11.42 2.10 6.39
CA ALA A 121 -10.56 2.91 7.25
C ALA A 121 -11.07 4.35 7.40
N MET A 122 -11.50 4.98 6.31
CA MET A 122 -12.10 6.32 6.37
C MET A 122 -13.38 6.34 7.22
N ALA A 123 -14.27 5.37 7.01
CA ALA A 123 -15.51 5.26 7.79
C ALA A 123 -15.22 5.02 9.29
N LEU A 124 -14.24 4.17 9.60
CA LEU A 124 -13.81 3.90 10.98
C LEU A 124 -13.28 5.17 11.66
N VAL A 125 -12.39 5.91 11.00
CA VAL A 125 -11.83 7.14 11.56
C VAL A 125 -12.92 8.20 11.79
N ARG A 126 -13.88 8.34 10.86
CA ARG A 126 -15.04 9.23 11.06
C ARG A 126 -15.86 8.81 12.28
N GLY A 127 -16.20 7.53 12.40
CA GLY A 127 -17.04 7.03 13.50
C GLY A 127 -16.40 7.12 14.88
N ILE A 128 -15.07 7.18 14.99
CA ILE A 128 -14.35 7.36 16.26
C ILE A 128 -14.18 8.83 16.64
N LEU A 129 -14.05 9.73 15.65
CA LEU A 129 -13.65 11.12 15.88
C LEU A 129 -14.80 12.13 15.81
N GLN A 130 -15.96 11.71 15.32
CA GLN A 130 -17.24 12.42 15.43
C GLN A 130 -17.86 12.15 16.81
#